data_AF-A0A1I5PC65-F1
#
_entry.id   AF-A0A1I5PC65-F1
#
_cell.length_a   1.000
_cell.length_b   1.000
_cell.length_c   1.000
_cell.angle_alpha   90.00
_cell.angle_beta   90.00
_cell.angle_gamma   90.00
#
_symmetry.space_group_name_H-M   'P 1'
#
loop_
_entity.id
_entity.type
_entity.pdbx_description
1 polymer ?
#
loop_
_entity_poly.entity_id
_entity_poly.type
_entity_poly.pdbx_seq_one_letter_code
_entity_poly.pdbx_strand_id
1 'polypeptide(L)' 'MRNDPARVQQLHLIAAARAAAVRPTTPQQVSDIVRVTTDDEVDTRTFRAIVADISADVLR' A
#
# COMPACT_ATOMS: atom_id res chain seq x y z
N MET A 1 10.55 -6.73 -12.40
CA MET A 1 9.13 -6.31 -12.53
C MET A 1 9.07 -4.98 -13.24
N ARG A 2 8.12 -4.80 -14.16
CA ARG A 2 7.86 -3.52 -14.81
C ARG A 2 6.54 -3.01 -14.22
N ASN A 3 6.60 -1.91 -13.48
CA ASN A 3 5.40 -1.28 -12.90
C ASN A 3 4.56 -0.72 -14.05
N ASP A 4 3.45 -1.36 -14.37
CA ASP A 4 2.40 -0.74 -15.17
C ASP A 4 1.73 0.36 -14.31
N PRO A 5 1.80 1.65 -14.70
CA PRO A 5 1.25 2.74 -13.91
C PRO A 5 -0.23 2.57 -13.56
N ALA A 6 -1.03 2.03 -14.48
CA ALA A 6 -2.46 1.80 -14.24
C ALA A 6 -2.67 0.74 -13.16
N ARG A 7 -1.89 -0.35 -13.22
CA ARG A 7 -1.93 -1.41 -12.22
C ARG A 7 -1.44 -0.93 -10.86
N VAL A 8 -0.35 -0.16 -10.81
CA VAL A 8 0.14 0.44 -9.55
C VAL A 8 -0.91 1.33 -8.91
N GLN A 9 -1.58 2.18 -9.70
CA GLN A 9 -2.64 3.05 -9.19
C GLN A 9 -3.82 2.23 -8.66
N GLN A 10 -4.21 1.16 -9.36
CA GLN A 10 -5.26 0.26 -8.88
C GLN A 10 -4.90 -0.39 -7.54
N LEU A 11 -3.69 -0.95 -7.43
CA LEU A 11 -3.20 -1.57 -6.20
C LEU A 11 -3.13 -0.57 -5.04
N HIS A 12 -2.72 0.67 -5.34
CA HIS A 12 -2.71 1.76 -4.36
C HIS A 12 -4.11 2.02 -3.79
N LEU A 13 -5.12 2.18 -4.65
CA LEU A 13 -6.50 2.44 -4.22
C LEU A 13 -7.08 1.28 -3.40
N ILE A 14 -6.81 0.03 -3.79
CA ILE A 14 -7.26 -1.15 -3.04
C ILE A 14 -6.59 -1.18 -1.65
N ALA A 15 -5.28 -0.94 -1.59
CA ALA A 15 -4.53 -0.95 -0.34
C ALA A 15 -5.02 0.17 0.60
N ALA A 16 -5.26 1.37 0.07
CA ALA A 16 -5.80 2.49 0.84
C ALA A 16 -7.19 2.17 1.41
N ALA A 17 -8.10 1.63 0.60
CA ALA A 17 -9.43 1.24 1.04
C ALA A 17 -9.37 0.16 2.15
N ARG A 18 -8.47 -0.83 2.01
CA ARG A 18 -8.25 -1.87 3.03
C ARG A 18 -7.68 -1.29 4.33
N ALA A 19 -6.68 -0.41 4.24
CA ALA A 19 -6.08 0.23 5.40
C ALA A 19 -7.10 1.09 6.16
N ALA A 20 -7.91 1.89 5.46
CA ALA A 20 -8.97 2.68 6.07
C ALA A 20 -10.02 1.81 6.80
N ALA A 21 -10.37 0.65 6.23
CA ALA A 21 -11.32 -0.28 6.86
C ALA A 21 -10.74 -0.96 8.11
N VAL A 22 -9.45 -1.33 8.08
CA VAL A 22 -8.77 -2.03 9.18
C VAL A 22 -8.39 -1.10 10.33
N ARG A 23 -8.16 0.20 10.05
CA ARG A 23 -7.69 1.20 11.03
C ARG A 23 -6.40 0.75 11.75
N PRO A 24 -5.29 0.57 11.01
CA PRO A 24 -4.02 0.20 11.62
C PRO A 24 -3.56 1.27 12.61
N THR A 25 -2.78 0.87 13.60
CA THR A 25 -2.20 1.75 14.62
C THR A 25 -0.68 1.85 14.50
N THR A 26 -0.09 1.13 13.54
CA THR A 26 1.36 1.11 13.33
C THR A 26 1.73 1.11 11.84
N PRO A 27 2.88 1.68 11.46
CA PRO A 27 3.40 1.57 10.09
C PRO A 27 3.61 0.13 9.62
N GLN A 28 3.91 -0.79 10.55
CA GLN A 28 4.10 -2.19 10.23
C GLN A 28 2.81 -2.85 9.72
N GLN A 29 1.66 -2.57 10.36
CA GLN A 29 0.36 -3.06 9.89
C GLN A 29 -0.01 -2.52 8.51
N VAL A 30 0.30 -1.25 8.23
CA VAL A 30 0.11 -0.67 6.89
C VAL A 30 0.97 -1.42 5.86
N SER A 31 2.25 -1.65 6.18
CA SER A 31 3.19 -2.41 5.34
C SER A 31 2.67 -3.82 5.02
N ASP A 32 2.13 -4.52 6.00
CA ASP A 32 1.60 -5.88 5.83
C ASP A 32 0.33 -5.90 4.96
N ILE A 33 -0.57 -4.92 5.14
CA ILE A 33 -1.76 -4.76 4.27
C ILE A 33 -1.36 -4.49 2.82
N VAL A 34 -0.40 -3.58 2.61
CA VAL A 34 0.11 -3.27 1.26
C VAL A 34 0.75 -4.51 0.66
N ARG A 35 1.57 -5.26 1.41
CA ARG A 35 2.26 -6.45 0.91
C ARG A 35 1.28 -7.51 0.42
N VAL A 36 0.25 -7.81 1.22
CA VAL A 36 -0.81 -8.76 0.84
C VAL A 36 -1.64 -8.25 -0.35
N THR A 37 -1.77 -6.93 -0.50
CA THR A 37 -2.54 -6.34 -1.60
C THR A 37 -1.75 -6.34 -2.91
N THR A 38 -0.46 -6.08 -2.86
CA THR A 38 0.38 -5.97 -4.05
C THR A 38 0.88 -7.31 -4.56
N ASP A 39 0.92 -8.36 -3.75
CA ASP A 39 1.35 -9.72 -4.15
C ASP A 39 2.62 -9.76 -5.02
N ASP A 40 3.66 -9.04 -4.58
CA ASP A 40 4.92 -8.85 -5.32
C ASP A 40 4.77 -8.35 -6.77
N GLU A 41 3.67 -7.70 -7.13
CA GLU A 41 3.46 -7.09 -8.44
C GLU A 41 4.22 -5.76 -8.60
N VAL A 42 4.62 -5.12 -7.51
CA VAL A 42 5.32 -3.82 -7.50
C VAL A 42 6.71 -3.91 -6.90
N ASP A 43 7.67 -3.20 -7.49
CA ASP A 43 9.04 -3.25 -6.97
C ASP A 43 9.15 -2.62 -5.56
N THR A 44 10.26 -2.89 -4.88
CA THR A 44 10.52 -2.42 -3.51
C THR A 44 10.39 -0.89 -3.37
N ARG A 45 10.70 -0.11 -4.40
CA ARG A 45 10.62 1.35 -4.34
C ARG A 45 9.16 1.81 -4.41
N THR A 46 8.38 1.25 -5.33
CA THR A 46 6.94 1.53 -5.43
C THR A 46 6.18 1.04 -4.21
N PHE A 47 6.51 -0.15 -3.69
CA PHE A 47 5.98 -0.67 -2.44
C PHE A 47 6.19 0.33 -1.29
N ARG A 48 7.43 0.81 -1.09
CA ARG A 48 7.75 1.78 -0.03
C ARG A 48 7.00 3.11 -0.19
N ALA A 49 6.82 3.57 -1.43
CA ALA A 49 6.07 4.80 -1.71
C ALA A 49 4.59 4.65 -1.33
N ILE A 50 3.95 3.53 -1.69
CA ILE A 50 2.57 3.22 -1.32
C ILE A 50 2.40 3.15 0.20
N VAL A 51 3.30 2.44 0.90
CA VAL A 51 3.26 2.34 2.37
C VAL A 51 3.37 3.70 3.02
N ALA A 52 4.28 4.57 2.54
CA ALA A 52 4.47 5.90 3.11
C ALA A 52 3.24 6.79 2.91
N ASP A 53 2.64 6.78 1.72
CA ASP A 53 1.45 7.58 1.40
C ASP A 53 0.25 7.16 2.28
N ILE A 54 -0.06 5.86 2.30
CA ILE A 54 -1.17 5.34 3.10
C ILE A 54 -0.91 5.56 4.59
N SER A 55 0.31 5.36 5.08
CA SER A 55 0.64 5.57 6.50
C SER A 55 0.41 7.02 6.92
N ALA A 56 0.71 7.99 6.06
CA ALA A 56 0.49 9.41 6.34
C ALA A 56 -1.00 9.78 6.43
N ASP A 57 -1.87 9.03 5.77
CA ASP A 57 -3.32 9.20 5.79
C ASP A 57 -3.96 8.51 7.02
N VAL A 58 -3.66 7.23 7.24
CA VAL A 58 -4.43 6.40 8.19
C VAL A 58 -3.88 6.37 9.62
N LEU A 59 -2.64 6.80 9.85
CA LEU A 59 -2.00 6.80 11.18
C LEU A 59 -2.00 8.18 11.86
N ARG A 60 -2.78 9.12 11.32
CA ARG A 60 -2.86 10.49 11.81
C ARG A 60 -3.81 10.65 12.99
#